data_AF-A0A1E5GFK1-F1
#
_entry.id   AF-A0A1E5GFK1-F1
#
_cell.length_a   1.000
_cell.length_b   1.000
_cell.length_c   1.000
_cell.angle_alpha   90.00
_cell.angle_beta   90.00
_cell.angle_gamma   90.00
#
_symmetry.space_group_name_H-M   'P 1'
#
loop_
_entity.id
_entity.type
_entity.pdbx_description
1 polymer ?
#
loop_
_entity_poly.entity_id
_entity_poly.type
_entity_poly.pdbx_seq_one_letter_code
_entity_poly.pdbx_strand_id
1 'polypeptide(L)'
;MKKLLIIIGIVLAMLIMIFVLLNIWTGSILNKKYSFNEEIYGEGKKKALLMYQPSNGDTTKEISVHIAKLLAENDYTVIINTPGNGSSYSTDDYDLIIFGSPVYFGKVSTLLEDYVTDKHITNKNITLFVTGKFTDETKEENEMKNWFDDSNKINTIKTNKDESEKLDTFLKKHYLNN
;
A
#
# COMPACT_ATOMS: atom_id res chain seq x y z
N MET A 1 16.35 15.00 45.98
CA MET A 1 15.97 13.63 45.58
C MET A 1 14.47 13.49 45.28
N LYS A 2 13.54 13.74 46.22
CA LYS A 2 12.08 13.62 45.97
C LYS A 2 11.57 14.46 44.79
N LYS A 3 11.95 15.74 44.70
CA LYS A 3 11.57 16.63 43.56
C LYS A 3 12.10 16.12 42.21
N LEU A 4 13.30 15.56 42.18
CA LEU A 4 13.90 14.99 40.97
C LEU A 4 13.13 13.74 40.51
N LEU A 5 12.77 12.85 41.45
CA LEU A 5 11.94 11.67 41.15
C LEU A 5 10.55 12.05 40.63
N ILE A 6 9.93 13.10 41.18
CA ILE A 6 8.65 13.63 40.70
C ILE A 6 8.79 14.15 39.26
N ILE A 7 9.83 14.93 38.97
CA ILE A 7 10.09 15.45 37.61
C ILE A 7 10.31 14.29 36.63
N ILE A 8 11.11 13.29 36.99
CA ILE A 8 11.33 12.09 36.15
C ILE A 8 10.01 11.36 35.90
N GLY A 9 9.18 11.18 36.93
CA GLY A 9 7.86 10.54 36.81
C GLY A 9 6.94 11.29 35.84
N ILE A 10 6.91 12.63 35.91
CA ILE A 10 6.11 13.46 34.99
C ILE A 10 6.64 13.34 33.56
N VAL A 11 7.96 13.39 33.36
CA VAL A 11 8.56 13.24 32.02
C VAL A 11 8.24 11.87 31.41
N LEU A 12 8.36 10.79 32.18
CA LEU A 12 8.01 9.46 31.71
C LEU A 12 6.52 9.34 31.37
N ALA A 13 5.64 9.89 32.20
CA ALA A 13 4.19 9.90 31.91
C ALA A 13 3.88 10.67 30.63
N MET A 14 4.52 11.82 30.39
CA MET A 14 4.36 12.58 29.13
C MET A 14 4.86 11.80 27.92
N LEU A 15 6.01 11.13 28.02
CA LEU A 15 6.55 10.31 26.93
C LEU A 15 5.61 9.15 26.56
N ILE A 16 5.06 8.47 27.58
CA ILE A 16 4.06 7.41 27.38
C ILE A 16 2.81 7.98 26.71
N MET A 17 2.33 9.14 27.17
CA MET A 17 1.15 9.78 26.59
C MET A 17 1.36 10.15 25.11
N ILE A 18 2.52 10.72 24.77
CA ILE A 18 2.89 11.04 23.38
C ILE A 18 2.92 9.75 22.55
N PHE A 19 3.55 8.68 23.06
CA PHE A 19 3.61 7.40 22.35
C PHE A 19 2.23 6.81 22.06
N VAL A 20 1.30 6.89 23.02
CA VAL A 20 -0.10 6.44 22.83
C VAL A 20 -0.80 7.28 21.77
N LEU A 21 -0.67 8.61 21.82
CA LEU A 21 -1.30 9.51 20.84
C LEU A 21 -0.77 9.26 19.42
N LEU A 22 0.54 9.00 19.28
CA LEU A 22 1.13 8.65 17.99
C LEU A 22 0.54 7.35 17.43
N ASN A 23 0.37 6.31 18.25
CA ASN A 23 -0.24 5.05 17.79
C ASN A 23 -1.71 5.20 17.38
N ILE A 24 -2.49 6.03 18.10
CA ILE A 24 -3.88 6.31 17.72
C ILE A 24 -3.93 7.05 16.38
N TRP A 25 -3.06 8.04 16.20
CA TRP A 25 -2.99 8.83 14.98
C TRP A 25 -2.58 7.98 13.76
N THR A 26 -1.59 7.10 13.91
CA THR A 26 -1.16 6.20 12.81
C THR A 26 -2.26 5.24 12.40
N GLY A 27 -2.94 4.62 13.38
CA GLY A 27 -4.10 3.78 13.12
C GLY A 27 -5.21 4.55 12.40
N SER A 28 -5.47 5.79 12.78
CA SER A 28 -6.47 6.63 12.12
C SER A 28 -6.14 6.93 10.65
N ILE A 29 -4.87 6.99 10.25
CA ILE A 29 -4.48 7.22 8.84
C ILE A 29 -4.58 5.92 8.05
N LEU A 30 -3.97 4.84 8.57
CA LEU A 30 -3.90 3.56 7.89
C LEU A 30 -5.26 2.85 7.76
N ASN A 31 -6.19 3.17 8.66
CA ASN A 31 -7.52 2.56 8.73
C ASN A 31 -8.64 3.53 8.34
N LYS A 32 -8.28 4.67 7.74
CA LYS A 32 -9.27 5.59 7.20
C LYS A 32 -9.95 4.92 6.01
N LYS A 33 -11.25 4.66 6.15
CA LYS A 33 -12.08 4.20 5.04
C LYS A 33 -12.35 5.36 4.09
N TYR A 34 -12.14 5.12 2.81
CA TYR A 34 -12.49 6.05 1.75
C TYR A 34 -13.76 5.57 1.06
N SER A 35 -14.53 6.53 0.52
CA SER A 35 -15.68 6.20 -0.33
C SER A 35 -15.18 5.52 -1.60
N PHE A 36 -15.98 4.60 -2.13
CA PHE A 36 -15.75 4.02 -3.44
C PHE A 36 -15.59 5.12 -4.49
N ASN A 37 -14.44 5.16 -5.14
CA ASN A 37 -14.12 6.11 -6.20
C ASN A 37 -13.25 5.40 -7.23
N GLU A 38 -13.91 4.62 -8.08
CA GLU A 38 -13.28 3.88 -9.16
C GLU A 38 -12.74 4.84 -10.21
N GLU A 39 -11.46 4.70 -10.56
CA GLU A 39 -10.82 5.40 -11.66
C GLU A 39 -10.30 4.37 -12.66
N ILE A 40 -10.63 4.52 -13.95
CA ILE A 40 -10.24 3.59 -15.01
C ILE A 40 -9.22 4.26 -15.94
N TYR A 41 -8.13 3.56 -16.25
CA TYR A 41 -7.07 4.01 -17.15
C TYR A 41 -6.84 2.98 -18.27
N GLY A 42 -6.83 3.46 -19.52
CA GLY A 42 -6.59 2.62 -20.70
C GLY A 42 -7.81 1.80 -21.14
N GLU A 43 -7.69 1.22 -22.34
CA GLU A 43 -8.67 0.32 -22.96
C GLU A 43 -7.97 -0.95 -23.50
N GLY A 44 -6.87 -1.33 -22.85
CA GLY A 44 -6.04 -2.46 -23.25
C GLY A 44 -6.70 -3.82 -22.99
N LYS A 45 -6.16 -4.86 -23.61
CA LYS A 45 -6.71 -6.23 -23.53
C LYS A 45 -6.50 -6.91 -22.19
N LYS A 46 -5.40 -6.59 -21.50
CA LYS A 46 -5.08 -7.13 -20.17
C LYS A 46 -5.81 -6.32 -19.11
N LYS A 47 -6.17 -6.93 -17.99
CA LYS A 47 -6.85 -6.25 -16.89
C LYS A 47 -5.99 -6.21 -15.64
N ALA A 48 -5.85 -5.01 -15.05
CA ALA A 48 -5.19 -4.83 -13.77
C ALA A 48 -6.14 -4.18 -12.74
N LEU A 49 -6.13 -4.72 -11.52
CA LEU A 49 -6.81 -4.11 -10.36
C LEU A 49 -5.76 -3.52 -9.42
N LEU A 50 -5.85 -2.23 -9.13
CA LEU A 50 -4.98 -1.53 -8.19
C LEU A 50 -5.80 -1.04 -7.00
N MET A 51 -5.61 -1.70 -5.86
CA MET A 51 -6.22 -1.32 -4.58
C MET A 51 -5.17 -0.63 -3.71
N TYR A 52 -5.40 0.60 -3.29
CA TYR A 52 -4.46 1.32 -2.44
C TYR A 52 -5.11 2.00 -1.25
N GLN A 53 -4.33 2.20 -0.18
CA GLN A 53 -4.68 3.07 0.93
C GLN A 53 -4.03 4.44 0.69
N PRO A 54 -4.77 5.55 0.66
CA PRO A 54 -4.17 6.87 0.52
C PRO A 54 -3.25 7.26 1.69
N SER A 55 -2.14 7.92 1.39
CA SER A 55 -1.26 8.56 2.39
C SER A 55 -1.73 9.96 2.76
N ASN A 56 -1.33 10.45 3.93
CA ASN A 56 -1.36 11.89 4.22
C ASN A 56 -0.39 12.63 3.28
N GLY A 57 -0.90 13.49 2.40
CA GLY A 57 -0.12 14.16 1.35
C GLY A 57 -0.08 13.41 0.01
N ASP A 58 -0.99 12.46 -0.21
CA ASP A 58 -1.31 11.86 -1.53
C ASP A 58 -0.19 11.12 -2.29
N THR A 59 1.01 10.97 -1.74
CA THR A 59 2.10 10.20 -2.38
C THR A 59 1.65 8.80 -2.83
N THR A 60 0.92 8.03 -2.02
CA THR A 60 0.45 6.70 -2.45
C THR A 60 -0.53 6.80 -3.62
N LYS A 61 -1.37 7.84 -3.67
CA LYS A 61 -2.28 8.10 -4.79
C LYS A 61 -1.50 8.46 -6.05
N GLU A 62 -0.53 9.37 -5.96
CA GLU A 62 0.30 9.80 -7.08
C GLU A 62 1.06 8.62 -7.69
N ILE A 63 1.65 7.76 -6.86
CA ILE A 63 2.31 6.52 -7.29
C ILE A 63 1.31 5.56 -7.95
N SER A 64 0.11 5.40 -7.38
CA SER A 64 -0.95 4.55 -7.96
C SER A 64 -1.34 5.01 -9.36
N VAL A 65 -1.56 6.32 -9.53
CA VAL A 65 -1.90 6.92 -10.83
C VAL A 65 -0.75 6.77 -11.82
N HIS A 66 0.49 6.93 -11.38
CA HIS A 66 1.67 6.72 -12.23
C HIS A 66 1.77 5.27 -12.74
N ILE A 67 1.63 4.29 -11.84
CA ILE A 67 1.59 2.86 -12.19
C ILE A 67 0.48 2.60 -13.23
N ALA A 68 -0.72 3.11 -12.97
CA ALA A 68 -1.86 2.86 -13.85
C ALA A 68 -1.69 3.45 -15.24
N LYS A 69 -1.14 4.68 -15.34
CA LYS A 69 -0.85 5.30 -16.64
C LYS A 69 0.20 4.50 -17.43
N LEU A 70 1.29 4.12 -16.78
CA LEU A 70 2.36 3.37 -17.45
C LEU A 70 1.87 1.99 -17.91
N LEU A 71 1.05 1.30 -17.11
CA LEU A 71 0.43 0.03 -17.52
C LEU A 71 -0.58 0.24 -18.66
N ALA A 72 -1.38 1.31 -18.61
CA ALA A 72 -2.35 1.64 -19.65
C ALA A 72 -1.69 1.90 -21.02
N GLU A 73 -0.50 2.50 -21.03
CA GLU A 73 0.33 2.66 -22.24
C GLU A 73 0.83 1.32 -22.80
N ASN A 74 0.72 0.23 -22.03
CA ASN A 74 1.25 -1.10 -22.36
C ASN A 74 0.16 -2.19 -22.36
N ASP A 75 -0.99 -1.89 -22.98
CA ASP A 75 -2.09 -2.82 -23.26
C ASP A 75 -2.84 -3.34 -22.01
N TYR A 76 -2.79 -2.60 -20.90
CA TYR A 76 -3.70 -2.84 -19.76
C TYR A 76 -4.89 -1.87 -19.76
N THR A 77 -6.04 -2.38 -19.32
CA THR A 77 -7.10 -1.61 -18.68
C THR A 77 -6.89 -1.71 -17.17
N VAL A 78 -6.59 -0.58 -16.52
CA VAL A 78 -6.29 -0.53 -15.09
C VAL A 78 -7.43 0.11 -14.33
N ILE A 79 -7.93 -0.59 -13.32
CA ILE A 79 -8.94 -0.07 -12.40
C ILE A 79 -8.24 0.28 -11.09
N ILE A 80 -8.30 1.53 -10.68
CA ILE A 80 -7.81 2.02 -9.39
C ILE A 80 -8.97 2.18 -8.43
N ASN A 81 -8.82 1.68 -7.20
CA ASN A 81 -9.76 1.96 -6.11
C ASN A 81 -9.09 1.85 -4.72
N THR A 82 -9.88 2.10 -3.69
CA THR A 82 -9.52 1.90 -2.28
C THR A 82 -10.36 0.75 -1.66
N PRO A 83 -9.86 0.04 -0.64
CA PRO A 83 -10.63 -0.97 0.09
C PRO A 83 -11.71 -0.29 0.95
N GLY A 84 -12.79 0.17 0.31
CA GLY A 84 -13.95 0.80 0.94
C GLY A 84 -15.14 -0.17 1.05
N ASN A 85 -16.16 0.23 1.81
CA ASN A 85 -17.40 -0.55 1.91
C ASN A 85 -18.08 -0.61 0.53
N GLY A 86 -18.01 -1.76 -0.14
CA GLY A 86 -18.73 -2.02 -1.40
C GLY A 86 -17.87 -2.48 -2.59
N SER A 87 -16.55 -2.56 -2.48
CA SER A 87 -15.70 -3.07 -3.58
C SER A 87 -15.83 -4.59 -3.74
N SER A 88 -16.79 -5.02 -4.54
CA SER A 88 -17.04 -6.42 -4.92
C SER A 88 -16.25 -6.81 -6.19
N TYR A 89 -14.94 -6.54 -6.22
CA TYR A 89 -14.13 -7.02 -7.34
C TYR A 89 -13.85 -8.52 -7.17
N SER A 90 -14.13 -9.30 -8.22
CA SER A 90 -13.61 -10.65 -8.33
C SER A 90 -12.16 -10.57 -8.79
N THR A 91 -11.24 -11.09 -8.00
CA THR A 91 -9.82 -11.09 -8.35
C THR A 91 -9.51 -11.97 -9.56
N ASP A 92 -10.43 -12.87 -9.90
CA ASP A 92 -10.31 -13.78 -11.04
C ASP A 92 -10.35 -13.04 -12.38
N ASP A 93 -11.02 -11.89 -12.45
CA ASP A 93 -11.22 -11.10 -13.67
C ASP A 93 -9.96 -10.33 -14.11
N TYR A 94 -8.88 -10.39 -13.34
CA TYR A 94 -7.68 -9.59 -13.54
C TYR A 94 -6.45 -10.47 -13.75
N ASP A 95 -5.60 -10.06 -14.69
CA ASP A 95 -4.30 -10.67 -15.00
C ASP A 95 -3.22 -10.25 -13.99
N LEU A 96 -3.38 -9.04 -13.43
CA LEU A 96 -2.49 -8.41 -12.47
C LEU A 96 -3.30 -7.76 -11.34
N ILE A 97 -2.89 -8.01 -10.10
CA ILE A 97 -3.47 -7.38 -8.92
C ILE A 97 -2.37 -6.59 -8.22
N ILE A 98 -2.66 -5.36 -7.82
CA ILE A 98 -1.69 -4.44 -7.23
C ILE A 98 -2.25 -3.92 -5.91
N PHE A 99 -1.46 -4.02 -4.84
CA PHE A 99 -1.79 -3.49 -3.53
C PHE A 99 -0.79 -2.42 -3.10
N GLY A 100 -1.30 -1.25 -2.71
CA GLY A 100 -0.50 -0.08 -2.38
C GLY A 100 -0.72 0.44 -0.97
N SER A 101 0.29 0.42 -0.11
CA SER A 101 0.18 0.96 1.25
C SER A 101 1.21 2.05 1.53
N PRO A 102 0.85 3.14 2.21
CA PRO A 102 1.85 3.94 2.90
C PRO A 102 2.39 3.18 4.11
N VAL A 103 3.60 3.54 4.53
CA VAL A 103 4.13 3.14 5.83
C VAL A 103 4.00 4.27 6.84
N TYR A 104 3.42 3.97 8.00
CA TYR A 104 3.41 4.87 9.17
C TYR A 104 3.88 4.09 10.39
N PHE A 105 4.97 4.56 11.02
CA PHE A 105 5.57 3.93 12.20
C PHE A 105 5.85 2.43 12.02
N GLY A 106 6.33 2.05 10.83
CA GLY A 106 6.71 0.68 10.49
C GLY A 106 5.52 -0.28 10.37
N LYS A 107 4.34 0.25 10.05
CA LYS A 107 3.10 -0.50 9.78
C LYS A 107 2.52 -0.12 8.41
N VAL A 108 1.86 -1.09 7.79
CA VAL A 108 1.07 -0.95 6.55
C VAL A 108 -0.43 -0.95 6.86
N SER A 109 -1.27 -0.77 5.84
CA SER A 109 -2.72 -0.63 5.99
C SER A 109 -3.39 -1.95 6.36
N THR A 110 -4.04 -1.97 7.52
CA THR A 110 -4.86 -3.13 7.94
C THR A 110 -6.12 -3.28 7.08
N LEU A 111 -6.62 -2.21 6.45
CA LEU A 111 -7.76 -2.32 5.52
C LEU A 111 -7.41 -3.13 4.27
N LEU A 112 -6.17 -3.04 3.79
CA LEU A 112 -5.70 -3.87 2.68
C LEU A 112 -5.50 -5.32 3.13
N GLU A 113 -4.93 -5.53 4.32
CA GLU A 113 -4.78 -6.85 4.92
C GLU A 113 -6.14 -7.56 5.08
N ASP A 114 -7.13 -6.89 5.66
CA ASP A 114 -8.49 -7.40 5.83
C ASP A 114 -9.11 -7.75 4.47
N TYR A 115 -8.95 -6.88 3.47
CA TYR A 115 -9.48 -7.10 2.12
C TYR A 115 -8.86 -8.33 1.43
N VAL A 116 -7.55 -8.51 1.56
CA VAL A 116 -6.83 -9.65 0.97
C VAL A 116 -7.22 -10.95 1.67
N THR A 117 -7.25 -10.92 3.00
CA THR A 117 -7.53 -12.10 3.83
C THR A 117 -8.94 -12.64 3.58
N ASP A 118 -9.92 -11.76 3.44
CA ASP A 118 -11.32 -12.13 3.13
C ASP A 118 -11.48 -12.81 1.76
N LYS A 119 -10.65 -12.42 0.78
CA LYS A 119 -10.78 -12.90 -0.61
C LYS A 119 -10.04 -14.20 -0.92
N HIS A 120 -9.10 -14.64 -0.08
CA HIS A 120 -8.29 -15.83 -0.31
C HIS A 120 -7.70 -15.91 -1.74
N ILE A 121 -6.97 -14.87 -2.13
CA ILE A 121 -6.43 -14.71 -3.49
C ILE A 121 -5.34 -15.77 -3.73
N THR A 122 -5.52 -16.61 -4.77
CA THR A 122 -4.56 -17.69 -5.13
C THR A 122 -4.24 -17.71 -6.62
N ASN A 123 -3.07 -18.23 -6.99
CA ASN A 123 -2.62 -18.39 -8.38
C ASN A 123 -2.63 -17.10 -9.22
N LYS A 124 -2.36 -15.94 -8.61
CA LYS A 124 -2.34 -14.63 -9.28
C LYS A 124 -0.95 -14.02 -9.37
N ASN A 125 -0.78 -13.11 -10.34
CA ASN A 125 0.35 -12.19 -10.37
C ASN A 125 0.02 -10.98 -9.50
N ILE A 126 0.80 -10.77 -8.44
CA ILE A 126 0.55 -9.75 -7.44
C ILE A 126 1.73 -8.79 -7.35
N THR A 127 1.45 -7.49 -7.34
CA THR A 127 2.43 -6.46 -7.00
C THR A 127 2.07 -5.83 -5.68
N LEU A 128 3.03 -5.75 -4.77
CA LEU A 128 2.89 -5.00 -3.52
C LEU A 128 3.81 -3.79 -3.60
N PHE A 129 3.27 -2.59 -3.45
CA PHE A 129 4.10 -1.40 -3.32
C PHE A 129 3.87 -0.70 -1.99
N VAL A 130 4.97 -0.24 -1.42
CA VAL A 130 4.97 0.53 -0.17
C VAL A 130 5.50 1.93 -0.45
N THR A 131 4.77 2.97 -0.04
CA THR A 131 5.29 4.33 -0.10
C THR A 131 5.82 4.79 1.25
N GLY A 132 7.07 5.25 1.29
CA GLY A 132 7.71 5.69 2.53
C GLY A 132 9.00 6.45 2.31
N LYS A 133 9.49 7.11 3.36
CA LYS A 133 10.75 7.87 3.30
C LYS A 133 11.99 6.97 3.13
N PHE A 134 12.03 5.85 3.83
CA PHE A 134 13.16 4.92 3.81
C PHE A 134 12.87 3.77 2.86
N THR A 135 13.36 3.88 1.63
CA THR A 135 12.99 3.01 0.50
C THR A 135 13.91 1.81 0.30
N ASP A 136 15.01 1.74 1.07
CA ASP A 136 15.95 0.60 1.09
C ASP A 136 15.58 -0.47 2.14
N GLU A 137 14.62 -0.17 3.03
CA GLU A 137 14.13 -1.10 4.03
C GLU A 137 13.00 -1.98 3.47
N THR A 138 13.11 -3.31 3.62
CA THR A 138 12.17 -4.26 3.01
C THR A 138 11.14 -4.86 3.97
N LYS A 139 11.15 -4.42 5.23
CA LYS A 139 10.35 -5.01 6.31
C LYS A 139 8.86 -5.00 5.97
N GLU A 140 8.32 -3.86 5.56
CA GLU A 140 6.89 -3.68 5.30
C GLU A 140 6.42 -4.44 4.05
N GLU A 141 7.25 -4.52 3.02
CA GLU A 141 6.94 -5.31 1.83
C GLU A 141 6.87 -6.80 2.17
N ASN A 142 7.78 -7.28 3.01
CA ASN A 142 7.76 -8.67 3.48
C ASN A 142 6.58 -8.95 4.41
N GLU A 143 6.16 -7.97 5.22
CA GLU A 143 4.90 -8.05 5.98
C GLU A 143 3.71 -8.24 5.04
N MET A 144 3.59 -7.42 3.99
CA MET A 144 2.50 -7.56 3.01
C MET A 144 2.55 -8.88 2.24
N LYS A 145 3.74 -9.42 1.94
CA LYS A 145 3.88 -10.73 1.27
C LYS A 145 3.22 -11.85 2.08
N ASN A 146 3.30 -11.80 3.40
CA ASN A 146 2.77 -12.83 4.29
C ASN A 146 1.22 -12.89 4.29
N TRP A 147 0.53 -11.93 3.66
CA TRP A 147 -0.92 -11.96 3.50
C TRP A 147 -1.38 -12.97 2.43
N PHE A 148 -0.46 -13.45 1.61
CA PHE A 148 -0.73 -14.32 0.48
C PHE A 148 -0.05 -15.68 0.68
N ASP A 149 -0.65 -16.72 0.11
CA ASP A 149 0.01 -18.02 0.03
C ASP A 149 1.03 -18.10 -1.12
N ASP A 150 1.83 -19.16 -1.08
CA ASP A 150 2.92 -19.44 -2.03
C ASP A 150 2.44 -19.76 -3.47
N SER A 151 1.13 -19.90 -3.71
CA SER A 151 0.61 -20.11 -5.07
C SER A 151 0.70 -18.84 -5.93
N ASN A 152 0.84 -17.68 -5.29
CA ASN A 152 0.89 -16.39 -5.98
C ASN A 152 2.32 -16.02 -6.39
N LYS A 153 2.45 -15.40 -7.57
CA LYS A 153 3.70 -14.77 -7.99
C LYS A 153 3.73 -13.33 -7.52
N ILE A 154 4.51 -13.05 -6.48
CA ILE A 154 4.53 -11.74 -5.81
C ILE A 154 5.80 -10.96 -6.14
N ASN A 155 5.64 -9.76 -6.69
CA ASN A 155 6.72 -8.78 -6.89
C ASN A 155 6.51 -7.60 -5.93
N THR A 156 7.58 -7.05 -5.35
CA THR A 156 7.46 -5.94 -4.40
C THR A 156 8.38 -4.78 -4.71
N ILE A 157 7.93 -3.57 -4.38
CA ILE A 157 8.73 -2.36 -4.45
C ILE A 157 8.37 -1.37 -3.34
N LYS A 158 9.37 -0.87 -2.61
CA LYS A 158 9.25 0.31 -1.77
C LYS A 158 9.77 1.54 -2.50
N THR A 159 8.98 2.61 -2.53
CA THR A 159 9.28 3.81 -3.30
C THR A 159 8.72 5.09 -2.68
N ASN A 160 8.99 6.24 -3.29
CA ASN A 160 8.36 7.52 -3.00
C ASN A 160 8.32 8.38 -4.27
N LYS A 161 7.74 9.58 -4.18
CA LYS A 161 7.57 10.49 -5.32
C LYS A 161 8.86 10.90 -6.02
N ASP A 162 10.00 10.84 -5.33
CA ASP A 162 11.30 11.24 -5.86
C ASP A 162 12.04 10.06 -6.55
N GLU A 163 11.47 8.86 -6.54
CA GLU A 163 12.07 7.63 -7.08
C GLU A 163 11.33 7.08 -8.32
N SER A 164 10.81 7.97 -9.18
CA SER A 164 10.05 7.56 -10.38
C SER A 164 10.85 6.63 -11.32
N GLU A 165 12.14 6.87 -11.51
CA GLU A 165 13.00 6.03 -12.36
C GLU A 165 13.13 4.58 -11.82
N LYS A 166 13.21 4.43 -10.49
CA LYS A 166 13.23 3.11 -9.83
C LYS A 166 11.91 2.38 -10.05
N LEU A 167 10.79 3.09 -9.91
CA LEU A 167 9.46 2.56 -10.17
C LEU A 167 9.29 2.14 -11.63
N ASP A 168 9.68 2.99 -12.59
CA ASP A 168 9.60 2.68 -14.02
C ASP A 168 10.44 1.47 -14.39
N THR A 169 11.67 1.38 -13.85
CA THR A 169 12.57 0.25 -14.06
C THR A 169 11.94 -1.05 -13.55
N PHE A 170 11.34 -1.00 -12.36
CA PHE A 170 10.62 -2.13 -11.80
C PHE A 170 9.45 -2.56 -12.70
N LEU A 171 8.58 -1.62 -13.09
CA LEU A 171 7.41 -1.92 -13.93
C LEU A 171 7.84 -2.49 -15.29
N LYS A 172 8.86 -1.92 -15.93
CA LYS A 172 9.42 -2.42 -17.19
C LYS A 172 9.91 -3.85 -17.09
N LYS A 173 10.72 -4.14 -16.05
CA LYS A 173 11.26 -5.47 -15.80
C LYS A 173 10.18 -6.54 -15.63
N HIS A 174 9.07 -6.19 -14.99
CA HIS A 174 8.05 -7.18 -14.60
C HIS A 174 6.86 -7.26 -15.56
N TYR A 175 6.54 -6.20 -16.31
CA TYR A 175 5.26 -6.11 -17.04
C TYR A 175 5.33 -5.55 -18.47
N LEU A 176 6.38 -4.78 -18.82
CA LEU A 176 6.39 -4.01 -20.09
C LEU A 176 7.41 -4.52 -21.11
N ASN A 177 8.43 -5.26 -20.68
CA ASN A 177 9.41 -5.86 -21.58
C ASN A 177 8.92 -7.26 -22.02
N ASN A 178 8.17 -7.32 -23.12
CA ASN A 178 8.04 -8.54 -23.94
C ASN A 178 8.93 -8.41 -25.18
#